data_AF-A0A1W9U3J1-F1
#
_entry.id   AF-A0A1W9U3J1-F1
#
_cell.length_a   1.000
_cell.length_b   1.000
_cell.length_c   1.000
_cell.angle_alpha   90.00
_cell.angle_beta   90.00
_cell.angle_gamma   90.00
#
_symmetry.space_group_name_H-M   'P 1'
#
loop_
_entity.id
_entity.type
_entity.pdbx_description
1 polymer ?
#
loop_
_entity_poly.entity_id
_entity_poly.type
_entity_poly.pdbx_seq_one_letter_code
_entity_poly.pdbx_strand_id
1 'polypeptide(L)'
;MEIYPKDGHKRAKAMLKKPILPIIISIFCVTSYLFAGENEKEVFQTRMIHESTTFSQGPNTYITVGIGGMSGDTTYQIGGRCVTPSGSGIYHFSISELTFPLDIWMISVEESKEFVKKNLKVSVGVKKNYTRDAGKMEDSDWLTSTNPSQLDVYSQSDAYLDALILGINISHRFFERPHWSFIAGVGYIYQNFDYECKLNRQWSPSGLSGYDYTGTGSVDLTYELTYSIPYIEIGTQYIFTNKWSLVTSLGYSPIVHAEDLDVHVLRAKVSEGDCDGDAILFSLKGRCNVSRSWFFALHFNCYFFTL
;
A
#
# COMPACT_ATOMS: atom_id res chain seq x y z
N MET A 1 -9.76 31.00 11.26
CA MET A 1 -8.30 31.16 11.11
C MET A 1 -7.90 30.16 10.06
N GLU A 2 -7.93 30.55 8.80
CA GLU A 2 -7.42 29.74 7.70
C GLU A 2 -5.90 29.84 7.74
N ILE A 3 -5.24 28.70 7.92
CA ILE A 3 -3.80 28.58 7.83
C ILE A 3 -3.56 27.94 6.46
N TYR A 4 -3.12 28.74 5.49
CA TYR A 4 -2.64 28.23 4.22
C TYR A 4 -1.12 28.02 4.32
N PRO A 5 -0.61 26.77 4.40
CA PRO A 5 0.83 26.55 4.35
C PRO A 5 1.29 26.66 2.90
N LYS A 6 1.78 27.83 2.51
CA LYS A 6 2.63 28.00 1.34
C LYS A 6 4.07 27.75 1.78
N ASP A 7 4.63 26.61 1.37
CA ASP A 7 6.05 26.26 1.49
C ASP A 7 6.58 26.07 2.93
N GLY A 8 6.05 25.06 3.63
CA GLY A 8 6.64 24.54 4.87
C GLY A 8 6.78 23.04 4.78
N HIS A 9 7.99 22.51 4.99
CA HIS A 9 8.28 21.08 5.07
C HIS A 9 7.27 20.39 6.01
N LYS A 10 6.29 19.72 5.42
CA LYS A 10 5.52 18.67 6.07
C LYS A 10 6.40 17.44 6.06
N ARG A 11 6.44 16.68 7.15
CA ARG A 11 7.03 15.34 7.12
C ARG A 11 5.96 14.31 7.43
N ALA A 12 5.72 13.38 6.51
CA ALA A 12 4.90 12.21 6.81
C ALA A 12 5.82 11.01 6.95
N LYS A 13 5.67 10.29 8.05
CA LYS A 13 6.47 9.10 8.35
C LYS A 13 5.54 7.93 8.60
N ALA A 14 5.26 7.16 7.55
CA ALA A 14 4.58 5.87 7.71
C ALA A 14 5.57 4.84 8.26
N MET A 15 5.35 4.37 9.50
CA MET A 15 6.17 3.32 10.14
C MET A 15 5.30 2.13 10.54
N LEU A 16 5.60 0.94 10.01
CA LEU A 16 4.94 -0.31 10.38
C LEU A 16 5.37 -0.73 11.80
N LYS A 17 4.50 -0.58 12.80
CA LYS A 17 4.81 -0.95 14.20
C LYS A 17 4.64 -2.44 14.54
N LYS A 18 3.99 -3.27 13.71
CA LYS A 18 3.78 -4.70 14.01
C LYS A 18 3.82 -5.60 12.76
N PRO A 19 4.67 -6.64 12.71
CA PRO A 19 4.58 -7.65 11.66
C PRO A 19 3.53 -8.70 12.05
N ILE A 20 2.37 -8.67 11.41
CA ILE A 20 1.44 -9.82 11.40
C ILE A 20 1.45 -10.38 9.98
N LEU A 21 1.84 -11.64 9.85
CA LEU A 21 1.95 -12.37 8.58
C LEU A 21 0.55 -12.65 8.02
N PRO A 22 0.10 -12.07 6.89
CA PRO A 22 -1.13 -12.50 6.26
C PRO A 22 -0.82 -13.69 5.34
N ILE A 23 -1.30 -14.88 5.72
CA ILE A 23 -1.35 -16.04 4.83
C ILE A 23 -2.54 -15.85 3.89
N ILE A 24 -2.27 -15.67 2.60
CA ILE A 24 -3.29 -15.54 1.55
C ILE A 24 -3.45 -16.88 0.83
N ILE A 25 -4.67 -17.41 0.82
CA ILE A 25 -5.07 -18.55 -0.01
C ILE A 25 -6.06 -18.03 -1.06
N SER A 26 -5.67 -18.09 -2.33
CA SER A 26 -6.47 -17.63 -3.46
C SER A 26 -6.89 -18.78 -4.37
N ILE A 27 -8.17 -18.83 -4.79
CA ILE A 27 -8.71 -19.83 -5.73
C ILE A 27 -9.55 -19.17 -6.84
N PHE A 28 -9.47 -19.73 -8.05
CA PHE A 28 -10.36 -19.65 -9.23
C PHE A 28 -10.05 -18.63 -10.36
N CYS A 29 -9.90 -19.16 -11.60
CA CYS A 29 -10.28 -18.54 -12.87
C CYS A 29 -10.67 -19.61 -13.93
N VAL A 30 -11.75 -19.32 -14.68
CA VAL A 30 -12.31 -20.15 -15.77
C VAL A 30 -11.67 -19.74 -17.10
N THR A 31 -11.35 -20.70 -17.98
CA THR A 31 -11.11 -20.40 -19.41
C THR A 31 -11.83 -21.37 -20.34
N SER A 32 -12.34 -20.78 -21.43
CA SER A 32 -13.06 -21.39 -22.54
C SER A 32 -12.14 -22.24 -23.42
N TYR A 33 -12.64 -23.40 -23.85
CA TYR A 33 -11.91 -24.40 -24.63
C TYR A 33 -11.89 -24.13 -26.15
N LEU A 34 -10.82 -24.60 -26.80
CA LEU A 34 -10.86 -25.10 -28.19
C LEU A 34 -9.91 -26.32 -28.31
N PHE A 35 -10.45 -27.41 -28.86
CA PHE A 35 -9.86 -28.75 -28.94
C PHE A 35 -9.07 -29.00 -30.23
N ALA A 36 -8.07 -29.90 -30.15
CA ALA A 36 -7.65 -30.93 -31.12
C ALA A 36 -6.46 -31.70 -30.48
N GLY A 37 -6.24 -33.02 -30.52
CA GLY A 37 -6.82 -34.21 -31.14
C GLY A 37 -5.71 -35.30 -31.17
N GLU A 38 -6.00 -36.49 -30.62
CA GLU A 38 -5.49 -37.89 -30.80
C GLU A 38 -4.20 -38.19 -31.65
N ASN A 39 -3.39 -39.28 -31.53
CA ASN A 39 -3.37 -40.55 -30.79
C ASN A 39 -1.99 -41.29 -30.99
N GLU A 40 -1.73 -42.33 -30.18
CA GLU A 40 -0.87 -43.56 -30.37
C GLU A 40 0.59 -43.71 -29.83
N LYS A 41 0.69 -44.61 -28.82
CA LYS A 41 1.50 -45.85 -28.58
C LYS A 41 3.06 -45.95 -28.55
N GLU A 42 3.48 -46.85 -27.64
CA GLU A 42 4.77 -47.09 -26.96
C GLU A 42 5.95 -47.64 -27.78
N VAL A 43 7.20 -47.34 -27.33
CA VAL A 43 8.37 -48.27 -27.27
C VAL A 43 9.34 -47.80 -26.16
N PHE A 44 9.73 -48.70 -25.23
CA PHE A 44 10.78 -48.47 -24.23
C PHE A 44 12.19 -48.59 -24.87
N GLN A 45 13.00 -47.54 -24.75
CA GLN A 45 14.46 -47.60 -24.90
C GLN A 45 15.11 -46.77 -23.78
N THR A 46 15.95 -47.41 -22.96
CA THR A 46 16.76 -46.72 -21.96
C THR A 46 17.89 -45.97 -22.68
N ARG A 47 17.61 -44.71 -23.00
CA ARG A 47 18.58 -43.74 -23.50
C ARG A 47 18.51 -42.58 -22.50
N MET A 48 19.66 -42.09 -22.03
CA MET A 48 19.73 -40.83 -21.29
C MET A 48 19.35 -39.71 -22.27
N ILE A 49 18.05 -39.55 -22.49
CA ILE A 49 17.46 -38.42 -23.19
C ILE A 49 17.35 -37.35 -22.13
N HIS A 50 17.98 -36.22 -22.38
CA HIS A 50 17.64 -34.97 -21.74
C HIS A 50 16.21 -34.64 -22.16
N GLU A 51 15.22 -35.31 -21.58
CA GLU A 51 13.83 -34.90 -21.70
C GLU A 51 13.68 -33.67 -20.82
N SER A 52 13.90 -32.52 -21.44
CA SER A 52 13.11 -31.34 -21.15
C SER A 52 11.64 -31.71 -21.30
N THR A 53 11.06 -32.41 -20.33
CA THR A 53 9.64 -32.28 -20.06
C THR A 53 9.45 -30.86 -19.57
N THR A 54 9.37 -29.96 -20.55
CA THR A 54 8.73 -28.66 -20.45
C THR A 54 7.36 -28.95 -19.87
N PHE A 55 7.26 -28.85 -18.54
CA PHE A 55 6.00 -28.46 -17.97
C PHE A 55 5.71 -27.12 -18.62
N SER A 56 4.83 -27.17 -19.61
CA SER A 56 4.41 -26.09 -20.49
C SER A 56 4.49 -24.77 -19.75
N GLN A 57 5.23 -23.81 -20.31
CA GLN A 57 5.11 -22.42 -19.92
C GLN A 57 3.62 -22.14 -19.74
N GLY A 58 3.25 -21.66 -18.54
CA GLY A 58 1.86 -21.33 -18.24
C GLY A 58 1.33 -20.33 -19.27
N PRO A 59 0.02 -20.07 -19.28
CA PRO A 59 -0.54 -19.12 -20.23
C PRO A 59 0.20 -17.77 -20.10
N ASN A 60 0.53 -17.17 -21.25
CA ASN A 60 1.15 -15.85 -21.34
C ASN A 60 0.27 -14.74 -20.75
N THR A 61 -0.97 -15.05 -20.40
CA THR A 61 -1.88 -14.16 -19.69
C THR A 61 -2.50 -14.93 -18.53
N TYR A 62 -2.54 -14.32 -17.35
CA TYR A 62 -3.17 -14.90 -16.19
C TYR A 62 -3.78 -13.82 -15.31
N ILE A 63 -4.82 -14.20 -14.57
CA ILE A 63 -5.50 -13.37 -13.60
C ILE A 63 -5.24 -13.96 -12.22
N THR A 64 -4.96 -13.09 -11.25
CA THR A 64 -4.82 -13.42 -9.84
C THR A 64 -5.94 -12.71 -9.09
N VAL A 65 -6.78 -13.45 -8.39
CA VAL A 65 -7.77 -12.90 -7.45
C VAL A 65 -7.32 -13.26 -6.05
N GLY A 66 -7.43 -12.36 -5.07
CA GLY A 66 -6.99 -12.67 -3.72
C GLY A 66 -7.61 -11.83 -2.63
N ILE A 67 -7.51 -12.32 -1.40
CA ILE A 67 -7.96 -11.68 -0.18
C ILE A 67 -6.73 -11.51 0.72
N GLY A 68 -6.52 -10.33 1.30
CA GLY A 68 -5.35 -10.09 2.16
C GLY A 68 -5.54 -8.92 3.11
N GLY A 69 -4.77 -8.90 4.18
CA GLY A 69 -4.73 -7.77 5.12
C GLY A 69 -3.80 -6.65 4.64
N MET A 70 -4.19 -5.42 4.92
CA MET A 70 -3.34 -4.24 4.95
C MET A 70 -3.19 -3.84 6.43
N SER A 71 -2.01 -3.34 6.80
CA SER A 71 -1.72 -2.90 8.16
C SER A 71 -0.65 -1.83 8.15
N GLY A 72 -0.67 -0.94 9.14
CA GLY A 72 0.26 0.18 9.26
C GLY A 72 -0.47 1.46 9.64
N ASP A 73 0.25 2.57 9.59
CA ASP A 73 -0.28 3.89 9.97
C ASP A 73 0.09 4.93 8.93
N THR A 74 -0.80 5.91 8.72
CA THR A 74 -0.47 7.20 8.11
C THR A 74 -0.51 8.28 9.17
N THR A 75 0.40 9.26 9.07
CA THR A 75 0.54 10.31 10.09
C THR A 75 0.48 11.68 9.43
N TYR A 76 -0.48 12.48 9.87
CA TYR A 76 -0.67 13.87 9.54
C TYR A 76 -0.03 14.73 10.64
N GLN A 77 0.73 15.76 10.26
CA GLN A 77 1.37 16.68 11.20
C GLN A 77 1.24 18.13 10.71
N ILE A 78 0.99 19.03 11.66
CA ILE A 78 1.06 20.48 11.42
C ILE A 78 2.03 21.14 12.39
N GLY A 79 2.61 22.25 11.95
CA GLY A 79 3.54 23.07 12.74
C GLY A 79 4.49 23.86 11.87
N GLY A 80 5.55 24.38 12.49
CA GLY A 80 6.58 25.12 11.76
C GLY A 80 6.12 26.49 11.29
N ARG A 81 6.58 26.90 10.10
CA ARG A 81 6.31 28.25 9.58
C ARG A 81 4.84 28.42 9.23
N CYS A 82 4.22 29.48 9.75
CA CYS A 82 2.86 29.86 9.40
C CYS A 82 2.84 31.24 8.73
N VAL A 83 1.91 31.43 7.79
CA VAL A 83 1.65 32.71 7.15
C VAL A 83 0.16 33.00 7.26
N THR A 84 -0.17 34.19 7.71
CA THR A 84 -1.52 34.70 7.88
C THR A 84 -1.64 36.06 7.18
N PRO A 85 -2.86 36.56 6.91
CA PRO A 85 -3.03 37.93 6.39
C PRO A 85 -2.38 39.01 7.28
N SER A 86 -2.24 38.74 8.58
CA SER A 86 -1.62 39.63 9.58
C SER A 86 -0.10 39.51 9.71
N GLY A 87 0.55 38.57 9.00
CA GLY A 87 1.99 38.35 9.07
C GLY A 87 2.38 36.87 9.14
N SER A 88 3.68 36.60 9.33
CA SER A 88 4.22 35.24 9.46
C SER A 88 4.74 34.95 10.86
N GLY A 89 4.64 33.70 11.29
CA GLY A 89 5.18 33.20 12.55
C GLY A 89 5.85 31.84 12.40
N ILE A 90 6.39 31.33 13.50
CA ILE A 90 6.95 29.98 13.59
C ILE A 90 6.36 29.31 14.82
N TYR A 91 5.67 28.20 14.61
CA TYR A 91 5.26 27.27 15.64
C TYR A 91 6.33 26.17 15.81
N HIS A 92 6.30 25.50 16.96
CA HIS A 92 7.00 24.23 17.13
C HIS A 92 6.55 23.22 16.04
N PHE A 93 7.37 22.23 15.72
CA PHE A 93 6.95 21.15 14.82
C PHE A 93 7.18 19.79 15.50
N SER A 94 6.14 18.96 15.66
CA SER A 94 4.72 19.22 15.40
C SER A 94 4.05 20.01 16.55
N ILE A 95 3.01 20.80 16.25
CA ILE A 95 2.04 21.29 17.26
C ILE A 95 0.79 20.43 17.32
N SER A 96 0.53 19.65 16.29
CA SER A 96 -0.55 18.65 16.25
C SER A 96 -0.12 17.49 15.36
N GLU A 97 -0.49 16.28 15.76
CA GLU A 97 -0.20 15.02 15.09
C GLU A 97 -1.42 14.10 15.15
N LEU A 98 -1.92 13.71 13.99
CA LEU A 98 -2.99 12.72 13.87
C LEU A 98 -2.43 11.46 13.21
N THR A 99 -2.62 10.32 13.87
CA THR A 99 -2.19 9.00 13.36
C THR A 99 -3.42 8.16 13.03
N PHE A 100 -3.55 7.79 11.75
CA PHE A 100 -4.66 7.02 11.23
C PHE A 100 -4.20 5.59 10.88
N PRO A 101 -4.89 4.55 11.39
CA PRO A 101 -4.51 3.17 11.13
C PRO A 101 -4.98 2.68 9.75
N LEU A 102 -4.28 1.69 9.19
CA LEU A 102 -4.54 1.06 7.88
C LEU A 102 -4.96 -0.41 8.02
N ASP A 103 -5.37 -0.83 9.20
CA ASP A 103 -5.63 -2.23 9.55
C ASP A 103 -6.97 -2.75 8.99
N ILE A 104 -7.00 -3.09 7.70
CA ILE A 104 -8.21 -3.54 7.00
C ILE A 104 -7.95 -4.79 6.15
N TRP A 105 -9.01 -5.53 5.85
CA TRP A 105 -8.96 -6.60 4.87
C TRP A 105 -9.44 -6.14 3.49
N MET A 106 -8.72 -6.61 2.46
CA MET A 106 -8.91 -6.22 1.07
C MET A 106 -9.14 -7.43 0.16
N ILE A 107 -9.90 -7.19 -0.90
CA ILE A 107 -9.97 -8.04 -2.10
C ILE A 107 -9.09 -7.41 -3.17
N SER A 108 -8.42 -8.25 -3.95
CA SER A 108 -7.51 -7.85 -5.02
C SER A 108 -7.79 -8.64 -6.30
N VAL A 109 -7.61 -7.96 -7.43
CA VAL A 109 -7.60 -8.57 -8.77
C VAL A 109 -6.40 -8.01 -9.52
N GLU A 110 -5.55 -8.88 -10.07
CA GLU A 110 -4.38 -8.53 -10.88
C GLU A 110 -4.40 -9.33 -12.17
N GLU A 111 -4.39 -8.65 -13.32
CA GLU A 111 -4.11 -9.26 -14.62
C GLU A 111 -2.62 -9.10 -14.93
N SER A 112 -1.99 -10.17 -15.41
CA SER A 112 -0.60 -10.19 -15.83
C SER A 112 -0.48 -10.79 -17.22
N LYS A 113 0.34 -10.17 -18.07
CA LYS A 113 0.67 -10.64 -19.41
C LYS A 113 2.17 -10.68 -19.65
N GLU A 114 2.68 -11.86 -19.99
CA GLU A 114 4.07 -12.13 -20.36
C GLU A 114 4.24 -12.15 -21.88
N PHE A 115 5.02 -11.22 -22.39
CA PHE A 115 5.47 -11.19 -23.77
C PHE A 115 6.82 -11.91 -23.87
N VAL A 116 6.77 -13.25 -23.92
CA VAL A 116 7.94 -14.14 -23.86
C VAL A 116 9.04 -13.74 -24.85
N LYS A 117 8.70 -13.41 -26.10
CA LYS A 117 9.69 -12.98 -27.12
C LYS A 117 10.44 -11.70 -26.78
N LYS A 118 9.90 -10.85 -25.89
CA LYS A 118 10.46 -9.56 -25.48
C LYS A 118 10.98 -9.58 -24.05
N ASN A 119 10.89 -10.72 -23.35
CA ASN A 119 11.16 -10.82 -21.92
C ASN A 119 10.46 -9.74 -21.09
N LEU A 120 9.26 -9.34 -21.51
CA LEU A 120 8.52 -8.24 -20.91
C LEU A 120 7.28 -8.81 -20.21
N LYS A 121 6.96 -8.31 -19.02
CA LYS A 121 5.72 -8.59 -18.31
C LYS A 121 5.03 -7.27 -18.00
N VAL A 122 3.73 -7.21 -18.29
CA VAL A 122 2.85 -6.11 -17.89
C VAL A 122 1.87 -6.65 -16.86
N SER A 123 1.69 -5.93 -15.76
CA SER A 123 0.72 -6.28 -14.71
C SER A 123 -0.14 -5.06 -14.40
N VAL A 124 -1.44 -5.26 -14.26
CA VAL A 124 -2.41 -4.24 -13.83
C VAL A 124 -3.23 -4.83 -12.70
N GLY A 125 -3.43 -4.07 -11.62
CA GLY A 125 -4.17 -4.56 -10.48
C GLY A 125 -4.98 -3.49 -9.76
N VAL A 126 -6.03 -3.95 -9.09
CA VAL A 126 -6.90 -3.18 -8.22
C VAL A 126 -7.04 -3.90 -6.88
N LYS A 127 -7.07 -3.14 -5.79
CA LYS A 127 -7.43 -3.61 -4.46
C LYS A 127 -8.48 -2.70 -3.85
N LYS A 128 -9.48 -3.28 -3.22
CA LYS A 128 -10.55 -2.57 -2.49
C LYS A 128 -10.76 -3.28 -1.15
N ASN A 129 -10.93 -2.50 -0.08
CA ASN A 129 -11.28 -3.03 1.23
C ASN A 129 -12.70 -3.65 1.23
N TYR A 130 -12.91 -4.66 2.07
CA TYR A 130 -14.26 -5.17 2.37
C TYR A 130 -14.60 -5.07 3.86
N THR A 131 -13.62 -4.83 4.72
CA THR A 131 -13.83 -4.35 6.09
C THR A 131 -13.55 -2.84 6.13
N ARG A 132 -14.31 -2.11 6.94
CA ARG A 132 -14.11 -0.65 7.13
C ARG A 132 -13.45 -0.32 8.46
N ASP A 133 -13.75 -1.04 9.53
CA ASP A 133 -13.10 -0.81 10.84
C ASP A 133 -11.58 -0.99 10.70
N ALA A 134 -10.85 0.12 10.88
CA ALA A 134 -9.39 0.19 10.78
C ALA A 134 -8.73 0.31 12.15
N GLY A 135 -9.50 0.37 13.24
CA GLY A 135 -8.98 0.54 14.60
C GLY A 135 -9.17 1.95 15.15
N LYS A 136 -8.14 2.46 15.84
CA LYS A 136 -8.20 3.74 16.56
C LYS A 136 -7.33 4.78 15.88
N MET A 137 -7.92 5.92 15.53
CA MET A 137 -7.18 7.13 15.21
C MET A 137 -6.78 7.83 16.52
N GLU A 138 -5.55 8.33 16.57
CA GLU A 138 -5.01 9.09 17.70
C GLU A 138 -4.71 10.52 17.27
N ASP A 139 -5.08 11.50 18.08
CA ASP A 139 -4.85 12.93 17.86
C ASP A 139 -4.11 13.52 19.07
N SER A 140 -2.97 14.16 18.84
CA SER A 140 -2.07 14.69 19.87
C SER A 140 -1.69 16.14 19.57
N ASP A 141 -1.95 17.06 20.51
CA ASP A 141 -1.58 18.47 20.39
C ASP A 141 -0.56 18.93 21.45
N TRP A 142 0.38 19.79 21.05
CA TRP A 142 1.38 20.48 21.89
C TRP A 142 1.19 21.99 21.78
N LEU A 143 0.39 22.55 22.69
CA LEU A 143 -0.08 23.94 22.62
C LEU A 143 0.78 24.90 23.47
N THR A 144 1.49 24.37 24.47
CA THR A 144 2.26 25.13 25.46
C THR A 144 3.64 25.50 24.89
N SER A 145 3.76 26.73 24.39
CA SER A 145 4.99 27.22 23.76
C SER A 145 6.22 27.23 24.69
N THR A 146 6.02 27.40 26.00
CA THR A 146 7.10 27.37 26.99
C THR A 146 7.60 25.95 27.29
N ASN A 147 6.84 24.92 26.92
CA ASN A 147 7.18 23.52 27.13
C ASN A 147 6.69 22.67 25.94
N PRO A 148 7.32 22.78 24.77
CA PRO A 148 6.81 22.20 23.52
C PRO A 148 6.82 20.67 23.47
N SER A 149 7.43 19.98 24.46
CA SER A 149 7.39 18.52 24.58
C SER A 149 6.22 18.01 25.44
N GLN A 150 5.46 18.91 26.06
CA GLN A 150 4.30 18.54 26.89
C GLN A 150 3.08 18.28 26.01
N LEU A 151 2.59 17.04 26.05
CA LEU A 151 1.33 16.68 25.42
C LEU A 151 0.19 17.39 26.15
N ASP A 152 -0.51 18.26 25.45
CA ASP A 152 -1.51 19.15 26.02
C ASP A 152 -2.93 18.66 25.80
N VAL A 153 -3.21 18.13 24.62
CA VAL A 153 -4.50 17.54 24.27
C VAL A 153 -4.23 16.21 23.63
N TYR A 154 -5.02 15.21 24.02
CA TYR A 154 -5.00 13.91 23.39
C TYR A 154 -6.42 13.42 23.17
N SER A 155 -6.68 12.82 22.02
CA SER A 155 -7.95 12.21 21.70
C SER A 155 -7.80 10.86 21.01
N GLN A 156 -8.82 10.02 21.18
CA GLN A 156 -8.93 8.76 20.46
C GLN A 156 -10.29 8.68 19.78
N SER A 157 -10.29 8.21 18.54
CA SER A 157 -11.49 8.04 17.72
C SER A 157 -11.52 6.66 17.09
N ASP A 158 -12.71 6.09 16.93
CA ASP A 158 -12.90 4.92 16.06
C ASP A 158 -12.72 5.36 14.61
N ALA A 159 -11.86 4.66 13.87
CA ALA A 159 -11.53 4.97 12.48
C ALA A 159 -12.15 3.93 11.53
N TYR A 160 -12.93 4.41 10.57
CA TYR A 160 -13.52 3.59 9.51
C TYR A 160 -12.93 4.03 8.17
N LEU A 161 -12.22 3.12 7.50
CA LEU A 161 -11.46 3.36 6.28
C LEU A 161 -12.12 2.72 5.06
N ASP A 162 -12.32 3.52 4.02
CA ASP A 162 -12.51 3.07 2.64
C ASP A 162 -11.23 3.27 1.83
N ALA A 163 -10.65 2.17 1.35
CA ALA A 163 -9.36 2.16 0.67
C ALA A 163 -9.46 1.63 -0.75
N LEU A 164 -8.92 2.35 -1.71
CA LEU A 164 -8.74 1.93 -3.11
C LEU A 164 -7.26 2.01 -3.48
N ILE A 165 -6.71 0.92 -4.03
CA ILE A 165 -5.35 0.90 -4.54
C ILE A 165 -5.36 0.41 -5.99
N LEU A 166 -4.80 1.19 -6.89
CA LEU A 166 -4.60 0.84 -8.30
C LEU A 166 -3.10 0.73 -8.57
N GLY A 167 -2.72 -0.23 -9.40
CA GLY A 167 -1.32 -0.43 -9.75
C GLY A 167 -1.13 -0.86 -11.19
N ILE A 168 -0.13 -0.30 -11.84
CA ILE A 168 0.42 -0.79 -13.11
C ILE A 168 1.92 -1.00 -12.96
N ASN A 169 2.43 -2.09 -13.53
CA ASN A 169 3.84 -2.44 -13.53
C ASN A 169 4.23 -3.00 -14.89
N ILE A 170 5.34 -2.51 -15.43
CA ILE A 170 5.98 -3.01 -16.64
C ILE A 170 7.39 -3.43 -16.24
N SER A 171 7.69 -4.71 -16.39
CA SER A 171 8.96 -5.31 -15.98
C SER A 171 9.61 -6.07 -17.12
N HIS A 172 10.93 -6.02 -17.18
CA HIS A 172 11.76 -6.70 -18.16
C HIS A 172 12.70 -7.68 -17.45
N ARG A 173 12.71 -8.94 -17.88
CA ARG A 173 13.69 -9.93 -17.43
C ARG A 173 14.97 -9.80 -18.25
N PHE A 174 16.09 -9.69 -17.56
CA PHE A 174 17.42 -9.65 -18.16
C PHE A 174 18.38 -10.56 -17.41
N PHE A 175 19.52 -10.87 -18.06
CA PHE A 175 20.53 -11.78 -17.51
C PHE A 175 19.94 -13.12 -17.06
N GLU A 176 19.29 -13.82 -17.99
CA GLU A 176 18.60 -15.08 -17.70
C GLU A 176 19.60 -16.24 -17.54
N ARG A 177 19.42 -16.99 -16.45
CA ARG A 177 20.10 -18.24 -16.14
C ARG A 177 19.04 -19.32 -15.89
N PRO A 178 19.40 -20.63 -15.92
CA PRO A 178 18.41 -21.70 -15.83
C PRO A 178 17.46 -21.65 -14.61
N HIS A 179 17.92 -21.08 -13.49
CA HIS A 179 17.14 -21.03 -12.24
C HIS A 179 16.84 -19.62 -11.76
N TRP A 180 17.37 -18.59 -12.42
CA TRP A 180 17.16 -17.23 -11.96
C TRP A 180 17.39 -16.21 -13.08
N SER A 181 16.76 -15.06 -12.93
CA SER A 181 16.93 -13.90 -13.83
C SER A 181 16.78 -12.61 -13.04
N PHE A 182 17.45 -11.55 -13.47
CA PHE A 182 17.17 -10.23 -12.94
C PHE A 182 15.94 -9.61 -13.61
N ILE A 183 15.30 -8.71 -12.88
CA ILE A 183 14.15 -7.93 -13.33
C ILE A 183 14.51 -6.46 -13.16
N ALA A 184 14.18 -5.65 -14.15
CA ALA A 184 14.11 -4.20 -14.02
C ALA A 184 12.73 -3.75 -14.47
N GLY A 185 12.13 -2.78 -13.80
CA GLY A 185 10.77 -2.37 -14.10
C GLY A 185 10.50 -0.91 -13.78
N VAL A 186 9.37 -0.46 -14.30
CA VAL A 186 8.74 0.82 -13.97
C VAL A 186 7.28 0.57 -13.65
N GLY A 187 6.71 1.39 -12.78
CA GLY A 187 5.30 1.28 -12.46
C GLY A 187 4.74 2.55 -11.85
N TYR A 188 3.45 2.49 -11.58
CA TYR A 188 2.72 3.56 -10.92
C TYR A 188 1.70 2.94 -9.97
N ILE A 189 1.65 3.44 -8.74
CA ILE A 189 0.64 3.08 -7.74
C ILE A 189 -0.15 4.34 -7.41
N TYR A 190 -1.47 4.22 -7.48
CA TYR A 190 -2.41 5.21 -6.96
C TYR A 190 -3.07 4.63 -5.72
N GLN A 191 -3.11 5.38 -4.63
CA GLN A 191 -3.80 4.99 -3.40
C GLN A 191 -4.75 6.11 -2.99
N ASN A 192 -5.95 5.75 -2.58
CA ASN A 192 -6.91 6.66 -1.99
C ASN A 192 -7.46 6.02 -0.71
N PHE A 193 -7.39 6.79 0.38
CA PHE A 193 -7.83 6.41 1.71
C PHE A 193 -8.81 7.47 2.21
N ASP A 194 -10.03 7.05 2.51
CA ASP A 194 -11.11 7.91 3.01
C ASP A 194 -11.52 7.41 4.41
N TYR A 195 -11.34 8.27 5.41
CA TYR A 195 -11.61 7.97 6.81
C TYR A 195 -12.84 8.71 7.31
N GLU A 196 -13.71 7.97 8.00
CA GLU A 196 -14.66 8.53 8.96
C GLU A 196 -14.17 8.24 10.38
N CYS A 197 -13.99 9.28 11.19
CA CYS A 197 -13.57 9.18 12.58
C CYS A 197 -14.70 9.56 13.54
N LYS A 198 -14.86 8.76 14.60
CA LYS A 198 -15.86 8.98 15.66
C LYS A 198 -15.17 9.05 17.03
N LEU A 199 -15.24 10.21 17.65
CA LEU A 199 -14.59 10.50 18.92
C LEU A 199 -15.06 9.53 19.98
N ASN A 200 -14.10 8.92 20.67
CA ASN A 200 -14.35 8.18 21.90
C ASN A 200 -14.20 9.13 23.08
N ARG A 201 -13.02 9.75 23.20
CA ARG A 201 -12.72 10.69 24.27
C ARG A 201 -11.58 11.63 23.87
N GLN A 202 -11.68 12.88 24.31
CA GLN A 202 -10.60 13.88 24.28
C GLN A 202 -10.33 14.33 25.71
N TRP A 203 -9.06 14.42 26.12
CA TRP A 203 -8.68 14.98 27.41
C TRP A 203 -7.38 15.77 27.35
N SER A 204 -7.07 16.53 28.40
CA SER A 204 -5.76 17.18 28.55
C SER A 204 -4.86 16.45 29.55
N PRO A 205 -3.79 15.79 29.10
CA PRO A 205 -2.79 15.20 29.99
C PRO A 205 -2.04 16.24 30.83
N SER A 206 -1.85 17.46 30.32
CA SER A 206 -1.19 18.56 31.03
C SER A 206 -2.10 19.28 32.03
N GLY A 207 -3.40 19.01 32.01
CA GLY A 207 -4.38 19.62 32.91
C GLY A 207 -4.97 20.94 32.41
N LEU A 208 -4.89 21.24 31.11
CA LEU A 208 -5.60 22.36 30.50
C LEU A 208 -7.11 22.22 30.71
N SER A 209 -7.72 23.27 31.25
CA SER A 209 -9.17 23.36 31.41
C SER A 209 -9.87 23.37 30.05
N GLY A 210 -11.05 22.76 29.97
CA GLY A 210 -11.86 22.77 28.75
C GLY A 210 -11.47 21.71 27.72
N TYR A 211 -10.70 20.68 28.13
CA TYR A 211 -10.36 19.51 27.33
C TYR A 211 -10.69 18.25 28.14
N ASP A 212 -11.97 17.94 28.29
CA ASP A 212 -12.47 16.64 28.75
C ASP A 212 -13.86 16.42 28.15
N TYR A 213 -13.91 15.67 27.05
CA TYR A 213 -15.13 15.41 26.29
C TYR A 213 -15.21 13.95 25.95
N THR A 214 -16.41 13.38 26.07
CA THR A 214 -16.75 12.07 25.50
C THR A 214 -17.45 12.32 24.18
N GLY A 215 -17.09 11.57 23.14
CA GLY A 215 -17.75 11.73 21.86
C GLY A 215 -19.21 11.23 21.89
N THR A 216 -19.96 11.66 20.89
CA THR A 216 -21.40 11.41 20.78
C THR A 216 -21.73 10.14 20.00
N GLY A 217 -20.71 9.45 19.46
CA GLY A 217 -20.87 8.35 18.51
C GLY A 217 -21.15 8.80 17.07
N SER A 218 -21.24 10.12 16.83
CA SER A 218 -21.30 10.69 15.47
C SER A 218 -19.91 10.88 14.87
N VAL A 219 -19.85 11.01 13.55
CA VAL A 219 -18.62 11.39 12.84
C VAL A 219 -18.25 12.84 13.20
N ASP A 220 -17.05 13.04 13.72
CA ASP A 220 -16.51 14.36 14.10
C ASP A 220 -15.40 14.84 13.18
N LEU A 221 -14.70 13.92 12.50
CA LEU A 221 -13.63 14.19 11.57
C LEU A 221 -13.71 13.25 10.37
N THR A 222 -13.53 13.79 9.18
CA THR A 222 -13.27 13.01 7.96
C THR A 222 -11.90 13.37 7.42
N TYR A 223 -11.15 12.37 6.95
CA TYR A 223 -9.82 12.58 6.40
C TYR A 223 -9.66 11.79 5.10
N GLU A 224 -9.40 12.51 4.01
CA GLU A 224 -9.09 11.92 2.72
C GLU A 224 -7.60 12.10 2.43
N LEU A 225 -6.96 11.04 1.93
CA LEU A 225 -5.55 11.02 1.59
C LEU A 225 -5.34 10.27 0.29
N THR A 226 -4.68 10.92 -0.66
CA THR A 226 -4.39 10.38 -1.99
C THR A 226 -2.90 10.38 -2.24
N TYR A 227 -2.37 9.23 -2.69
CA TYR A 227 -0.97 9.06 -3.09
C TYR A 227 -0.84 8.75 -4.58
N SER A 228 0.10 9.42 -5.24
CA SER A 228 0.59 9.12 -6.58
C SER A 228 2.05 8.71 -6.52
N ILE A 229 2.36 7.45 -6.87
CA ILE A 229 3.68 6.84 -6.63
C ILE A 229 4.21 6.24 -7.94
N PRO A 230 4.84 7.03 -8.83
CA PRO A 230 5.61 6.51 -9.94
C PRO A 230 6.96 5.96 -9.44
N TYR A 231 7.28 4.71 -9.77
CA TYR A 231 8.47 4.04 -9.25
C TYR A 231 9.25 3.32 -10.33
N ILE A 232 10.55 3.15 -10.08
CA ILE A 232 11.42 2.20 -10.75
C ILE A 232 11.67 1.02 -9.81
N GLU A 233 11.92 -0.17 -10.34
CA GLU A 233 12.27 -1.34 -9.53
C GLU A 233 13.39 -2.18 -10.15
N ILE A 234 14.11 -2.86 -9.28
CA ILE A 234 15.00 -3.97 -9.62
C ILE A 234 14.60 -5.19 -8.78
N GLY A 235 14.72 -6.37 -9.37
CA GLY A 235 14.35 -7.59 -8.68
C GLY A 235 15.07 -8.81 -9.21
N THR A 236 14.77 -9.94 -8.60
CA THR A 236 15.24 -11.25 -9.04
C THR A 236 14.05 -12.20 -9.07
N GLN A 237 13.93 -12.95 -10.16
CA GLN A 237 13.08 -14.12 -10.24
C GLN A 237 13.93 -15.36 -10.02
N TYR A 238 13.47 -16.24 -9.15
CA TYR A 238 14.01 -17.58 -8.95
C TYR A 238 12.98 -18.62 -9.35
N ILE A 239 13.42 -19.61 -10.12
CA ILE A 239 12.63 -20.77 -10.53
C ILE A 239 13.29 -21.99 -9.89
N PHE A 240 12.73 -22.44 -8.76
CA PHE A 240 13.25 -23.59 -8.03
C PHE A 240 13.02 -24.89 -8.79
N THR A 241 11.81 -25.01 -9.35
CA THR A 241 11.36 -26.14 -10.17
C THR A 241 10.36 -25.59 -11.18
N ASN A 242 9.90 -26.44 -12.11
CA ASN A 242 8.84 -26.05 -13.04
C ASN A 242 7.50 -25.71 -12.34
N LYS A 243 7.37 -26.00 -11.04
CA LYS A 243 6.17 -25.71 -10.24
C LYS A 243 6.29 -24.45 -9.40
N TRP A 244 7.48 -24.15 -8.89
CA TRP A 244 7.66 -23.10 -7.88
C TRP A 244 8.53 -21.97 -8.41
N SER A 245 8.02 -20.74 -8.31
CA SER A 245 8.77 -19.53 -8.59
C SER A 245 8.62 -18.51 -7.48
N LEU A 246 9.67 -17.74 -7.26
CA LEU A 246 9.70 -16.60 -6.34
C LEU A 246 10.19 -15.38 -7.08
N VAL A 247 9.52 -14.25 -6.89
CA VAL A 247 9.97 -12.95 -7.38
C VAL A 247 10.13 -12.06 -6.18
N THR A 248 11.31 -11.45 -6.05
CA THR A 248 11.58 -10.42 -5.05
C THR A 248 11.98 -9.16 -5.79
N SER A 249 11.37 -8.01 -5.46
CA SER A 249 11.75 -6.71 -6.01
C SER A 249 11.88 -5.63 -4.94
N LEU A 250 12.79 -4.70 -5.21
CA LEU A 250 12.98 -3.45 -4.49
C LEU A 250 12.71 -2.31 -5.46
N GLY A 251 11.76 -1.46 -5.11
CA GLY A 251 11.38 -0.27 -5.84
C GLY A 251 11.77 1.00 -5.10
N TYR A 252 11.95 2.07 -5.87
CA TYR A 252 12.18 3.42 -5.37
C TYR A 252 11.35 4.42 -6.17
N SER A 253 10.65 5.30 -5.46
CA SER A 253 9.92 6.44 -6.01
C SER A 253 10.56 7.72 -5.48
N PRO A 254 11.25 8.53 -6.29
CA PRO A 254 11.81 9.81 -5.85
C PRO A 254 10.80 10.96 -5.84
N ILE A 255 9.58 10.72 -6.34
CA ILE A 255 8.56 11.74 -6.60
C ILE A 255 7.18 11.17 -6.22
N VAL A 256 7.04 10.78 -4.96
CA VAL A 256 5.72 10.54 -4.38
C VAL A 256 5.04 11.88 -4.24
N HIS A 257 3.81 11.97 -4.71
CA HIS A 257 2.96 13.12 -4.49
C HIS A 257 1.77 12.70 -3.61
N ALA A 258 1.48 13.48 -2.57
CA ALA A 258 0.41 13.20 -1.64
C ALA A 258 -0.44 14.44 -1.38
N GLU A 259 -1.75 14.27 -1.52
CA GLU A 259 -2.75 15.30 -1.25
C GLU A 259 -3.66 14.83 -0.12
N ASP A 260 -3.99 15.72 0.81
CA ASP A 260 -4.89 15.44 1.92
C ASP A 260 -5.96 16.51 2.15
N LEU A 261 -7.08 16.07 2.72
CA LEU A 261 -8.21 16.90 3.11
C LEU A 261 -8.71 16.42 4.48
N ASP A 262 -8.55 17.26 5.49
CA ASP A 262 -9.06 17.08 6.84
C ASP A 262 -10.26 18.00 7.08
N VAL A 263 -11.41 17.43 7.45
CA VAL A 263 -12.62 18.17 7.78
C VAL A 263 -13.06 17.82 9.20
N HIS A 264 -12.91 18.78 10.12
CA HIS A 264 -13.55 18.71 11.43
C HIS A 264 -15.01 19.13 11.32
N VAL A 265 -15.89 18.16 11.13
CA VAL A 265 -17.33 18.32 10.89
C VAL A 265 -18.01 19.20 11.95
N LEU A 266 -17.72 18.94 13.23
CA LEU A 266 -18.35 19.65 14.34
C LEU A 266 -17.86 21.09 14.53
N ARG A 267 -16.72 21.45 13.94
CA ARG A 267 -16.08 22.77 14.09
C ARG A 267 -16.13 23.60 12.81
N ALA A 268 -16.69 23.05 11.72
CA ALA A 268 -16.67 23.64 10.39
C ALA A 268 -15.26 24.13 10.00
N LYS A 269 -14.24 23.31 10.29
CA LYS A 269 -12.86 23.57 9.88
C LYS A 269 -12.45 22.60 8.79
N VAL A 270 -11.78 23.14 7.79
CA VAL A 270 -11.21 22.39 6.67
C VAL A 270 -9.73 22.73 6.61
N SER A 271 -8.90 21.70 6.45
CA SER A 271 -7.48 21.80 6.20
C SER A 271 -7.16 20.99 4.95
N GLU A 272 -6.38 21.57 4.06
CA GLU A 272 -5.88 20.92 2.85
C GLU A 272 -4.36 20.83 2.89
N GLY A 273 -3.83 19.77 2.31
CA GLY A 273 -2.41 19.52 2.24
C GLY A 273 -1.97 18.97 0.91
N ASP A 274 -0.77 19.38 0.52
CA ASP A 274 -0.04 18.89 -0.63
C ASP A 274 1.41 18.72 -0.17
N CYS A 275 2.00 17.55 -0.40
CA CYS A 275 3.41 17.29 -0.16
C CYS A 275 4.00 16.31 -1.18
N ASP A 276 5.27 16.56 -1.51
CA ASP A 276 6.10 15.66 -2.30
C ASP A 276 7.12 14.96 -1.41
N GLY A 277 7.48 13.74 -1.77
CA GLY A 277 8.51 13.00 -1.06
C GLY A 277 9.03 11.78 -1.82
N ASP A 278 9.63 10.86 -1.08
CA ASP A 278 10.15 9.61 -1.62
C ASP A 278 9.51 8.37 -1.00
N ALA A 279 9.66 7.23 -1.66
CA ALA A 279 9.28 5.94 -1.10
C ALA A 279 10.23 4.82 -1.50
N ILE A 280 10.42 3.87 -0.59
CA ILE A 280 11.03 2.57 -0.83
C ILE A 280 9.93 1.52 -0.81
N LEU A 281 9.92 0.67 -1.84
CA LEU A 281 8.92 -0.37 -2.03
C LEU A 281 9.60 -1.74 -2.00
N PHE A 282 9.09 -2.67 -1.21
CA PHE A 282 9.52 -4.06 -1.21
C PHE A 282 8.36 -4.96 -1.63
N SER A 283 8.63 -5.91 -2.51
CA SER A 283 7.64 -6.88 -2.98
C SER A 283 8.23 -8.29 -3.01
N LEU A 284 7.45 -9.24 -2.52
CA LEU A 284 7.75 -10.67 -2.55
C LEU A 284 6.52 -11.42 -3.10
N LYS A 285 6.68 -12.09 -4.24
CA LYS A 285 5.63 -12.88 -4.88
C LYS A 285 6.08 -14.33 -5.04
N GLY A 286 5.50 -15.23 -4.25
CA GLY A 286 5.64 -16.67 -4.44
C GLY A 286 4.53 -17.23 -5.31
N ARG A 287 4.84 -18.16 -6.20
CA ARG A 287 3.85 -18.86 -7.05
C ARG A 287 4.12 -20.35 -7.09
N CYS A 288 3.05 -21.14 -6.97
CA CYS A 288 3.05 -22.59 -7.11
C CYS A 288 2.06 -23.02 -8.19
N ASN A 289 2.55 -23.52 -9.33
CA ASN A 289 1.73 -24.11 -10.37
C ASN A 289 1.25 -25.50 -9.93
N VAL A 290 -0.07 -25.66 -9.79
CA VAL A 290 -0.73 -26.93 -9.47
C VAL A 290 -1.03 -27.71 -10.75
N SER A 291 -1.42 -27.01 -11.81
CA SER A 291 -1.64 -27.57 -13.15
C SER A 291 -1.20 -26.58 -14.22
N ARG A 292 -1.50 -26.86 -15.50
CA ARG A 292 -1.22 -25.94 -16.61
C ARG A 292 -1.98 -24.62 -16.51
N SER A 293 -3.16 -24.62 -15.90
CA SER A 293 -4.05 -23.45 -15.81
C SER A 293 -4.21 -22.92 -14.38
N TRP A 294 -3.71 -23.66 -13.39
CA TRP A 294 -3.97 -23.40 -11.98
C TRP A 294 -2.67 -23.14 -11.23
N PHE A 295 -2.64 -22.05 -10.47
CA PHE A 295 -1.56 -21.75 -9.55
C PHE A 295 -2.09 -21.12 -8.27
N PHE A 296 -1.32 -21.29 -7.19
CA PHE A 296 -1.45 -20.50 -5.98
C PHE A 296 -0.39 -19.39 -6.00
N ALA A 297 -0.75 -18.22 -5.48
CA ALA A 297 0.17 -17.11 -5.31
C ALA A 297 0.08 -16.54 -3.89
N LEU A 298 1.23 -16.15 -3.36
CA LEU A 298 1.34 -15.41 -2.11
C LEU A 298 2.12 -14.13 -2.39
N HIS A 299 1.50 -12.99 -2.11
CA HIS A 299 2.07 -11.67 -2.34
C HIS A 299 2.23 -10.94 -1.01
N PHE A 300 3.42 -10.39 -0.77
CA PHE A 300 3.71 -9.52 0.36
C PHE A 300 4.34 -8.24 -0.18
N ASN A 301 3.77 -7.10 0.21
CA ASN A 301 4.27 -5.78 -0.15
C ASN A 301 4.52 -4.97 1.11
N CYS A 302 5.55 -4.14 1.10
CA CYS A 302 5.83 -3.18 2.16
C CYS A 302 6.26 -1.85 1.52
N TYR A 303 5.71 -0.74 2.00
CA TYR A 303 6.00 0.59 1.50
C TYR A 303 6.44 1.48 2.66
N PHE A 304 7.55 2.18 2.47
CA PHE A 304 8.05 3.17 3.41
C PHE A 304 8.10 4.51 2.70
N PHE A 305 7.48 5.52 3.29
CA PHE A 305 7.36 6.85 2.72
C PHE A 305 8.15 7.84 3.57
N THR A 306 8.82 8.77 2.89
CA THR A 306 9.37 9.99 3.47
C THR A 306 8.73 11.16 2.72
N LEU A 307 7.65 11.71 3.28
CA LEU A 307 7.16 13.02 2.86
C LEU A 307 7.82 14.07 3.74
#